data_AF-A0A497GRS7-F1
#
_entry.id   AF-A0A497GRS7-F1
#
_cell.length_a   1.000
_cell.length_b   1.000
_cell.length_c   1.000
_cell.angle_alpha   90.00
_cell.angle_beta   90.00
_cell.angle_gamma   90.00
#
_symmetry.space_group_name_H-M   'P 1'
#
loop_
_entity.id
_entity.type
_entity.pdbx_description
1 polymer ?
#
loop_
_entity_poly.entity_id
_entity_poly.type
_entity_poly.pdbx_seq_one_letter_code
_entity_poly.pdbx_strand_id
1 'polypeptide(L)'
;MDRKLGKARRLLEMAYIKLLMAERVRRNKEIRRNLMLAAMIGRVPIMPETIANMYYRAAISDIKKARKKLEKILEVEESLNADMLDVLREVIWILSSCEGKDLIRMRMDLEKSIRMLGMLAG
;
A
#
# COMPACT_ATOMS: atom_id res chain seq x y z
N MET A 1 2.83 1.93 22.01
CA MET A 1 2.55 2.69 20.77
C MET A 1 3.25 2.09 19.54
N ASP A 2 4.57 1.89 19.58
CA ASP A 2 5.41 1.46 18.43
C ASP A 2 4.95 0.18 17.75
N ARG A 3 4.50 -0.82 18.51
CA ARG A 3 4.02 -2.09 17.93
C ARG A 3 2.73 -1.92 17.13
N LYS A 4 1.88 -0.93 17.45
CA LYS A 4 0.64 -0.64 16.69
C LYS A 4 0.97 0.15 15.42
N LEU A 5 1.80 1.20 15.53
CA LEU A 5 2.28 2.00 14.39
C LEU A 5 3.08 1.15 13.41
N GLY A 6 3.98 0.30 13.91
CA GLY A 6 4.76 -0.64 13.11
C GLY A 6 3.90 -1.62 12.30
N LYS A 7 2.75 -2.06 12.85
CA LYS A 7 1.79 -2.89 12.09
C LYS A 7 1.14 -2.12 10.94
N ALA A 8 0.76 -0.86 11.16
CA ALA A 8 0.20 -0.02 10.11
C ALA A 8 1.26 0.28 9.02
N ARG A 9 2.48 0.63 9.43
CA ARG A 9 3.61 0.85 8.53
C ARG A 9 3.91 -0.37 7.66
N ARG A 10 3.98 -1.57 8.25
CA ARG A 10 4.18 -2.81 7.48
C ARG A 10 3.09 -3.05 6.42
N LEU A 11 1.84 -2.71 6.71
CA LEU A 11 0.77 -2.80 5.70
C LEU A 11 1.01 -1.83 4.54
N LEU A 12 1.48 -0.61 4.81
CA LEU A 12 1.82 0.37 3.77
C LEU A 12 3.03 -0.07 2.94
N GLU A 13 4.07 -0.62 3.58
CA GLU A 13 5.23 -1.20 2.90
C GLU A 13 4.80 -2.36 1.97
N MET A 14 3.92 -3.23 2.45
CA MET A 14 3.34 -4.30 1.65
C MET A 14 2.47 -3.79 0.51
N ALA A 15 1.70 -2.73 0.72
CA ALA A 15 0.92 -2.08 -0.33
C ALA A 15 1.85 -1.50 -1.42
N TYR A 16 2.93 -0.83 -1.01
CA TYR A 16 3.92 -0.26 -1.92
C TYR A 16 4.56 -1.34 -2.81
N ILE A 17 4.99 -2.47 -2.21
CA ILE A 17 5.55 -3.60 -2.96
C ILE A 17 4.52 -4.17 -3.95
N LYS A 18 3.26 -4.31 -3.54
CA LYS A 18 2.20 -4.80 -4.44
C LYS A 18 1.95 -3.84 -5.60
N LEU A 19 1.99 -2.52 -5.39
CA LEU A 19 1.90 -1.54 -6.49
C LEU A 19 3.08 -1.67 -7.46
N LEU A 20 4.31 -1.87 -6.94
CA LEU A 20 5.48 -2.15 -7.78
C LEU A 20 5.30 -3.43 -8.61
N MET A 21 4.76 -4.49 -8.02
CA MET A 21 4.49 -5.73 -8.75
C MET A 21 3.43 -5.52 -9.84
N ALA A 22 2.35 -4.80 -9.54
CA ALA A 22 1.33 -4.45 -10.52
C ALA A 22 1.91 -3.66 -11.71
N GLU A 23 2.76 -2.67 -11.42
CA GLU A 23 3.45 -1.90 -12.45
C GLU A 23 4.42 -2.76 -13.26
N ARG A 24 5.19 -3.62 -12.60
CA ARG A 24 6.17 -4.50 -13.23
C ARG A 24 5.49 -5.48 -14.18
N VAL A 25 4.38 -6.10 -13.78
CA VAL A 25 3.58 -7.00 -14.66
C VAL A 25 3.03 -6.25 -15.87
N ARG A 26 2.61 -4.98 -15.70
CA ARG A 26 2.07 -4.17 -16.80
C ARG A 26 3.13 -3.70 -17.79
N ARG A 27 4.31 -3.27 -17.30
CA ARG A 27 5.32 -2.58 -18.11
C ARG A 27 6.43 -3.51 -18.62
N ASN A 28 6.74 -4.59 -17.92
CA ASN A 28 7.81 -5.50 -18.33
C ASN A 28 7.29 -6.52 -19.37
N LYS A 29 7.70 -6.32 -20.63
CA LYS A 29 7.29 -7.17 -21.76
C LYS A 29 7.69 -8.64 -21.58
N GLU A 30 8.84 -8.91 -20.98
CA GLU A 30 9.34 -10.26 -20.76
C GLU A 30 8.49 -11.00 -19.74
N ILE A 31 8.21 -10.37 -18.59
CA ILE A 31 7.33 -10.95 -17.57
C ILE A 31 5.94 -11.20 -18.15
N ARG A 32 5.40 -10.23 -18.89
CA ARG A 32 4.11 -10.39 -19.55
C ARG A 32 4.09 -11.56 -20.53
N ARG A 33 5.12 -11.68 -21.38
CA ARG A 33 5.28 -12.80 -22.32
C ARG A 33 5.38 -14.14 -21.59
N ASN A 34 6.19 -14.23 -20.55
CA ASN A 34 6.40 -15.46 -19.79
C ASN A 34 5.11 -15.89 -19.07
N LEU A 35 4.35 -14.93 -18.53
CA LEU A 35 3.03 -15.20 -17.94
C LEU A 35 2.00 -15.66 -18.98
N MET A 36 1.99 -15.07 -20.17
CA MET A 36 1.13 -15.53 -21.27
C MET A 36 1.47 -16.97 -21.69
N LEU A 37 2.76 -17.29 -21.84
CA LEU A 37 3.21 -18.65 -22.14
C LEU A 37 2.81 -19.64 -21.04
N ALA A 38 3.00 -19.26 -19.77
CA ALA A 38 2.58 -20.07 -18.64
C ALA A 38 1.07 -20.32 -18.61
N ALA A 39 0.25 -19.32 -18.93
CA ALA A 39 -1.20 -19.46 -19.03
C ALA A 39 -1.61 -20.43 -20.16
N MET A 40 -0.92 -20.35 -21.31
CA MET A 40 -1.15 -21.25 -22.46
C MET A 40 -0.78 -22.71 -22.15
N ILE A 41 0.38 -22.94 -21.53
CA ILE A 41 0.89 -24.29 -21.23
C ILE A 41 0.12 -24.92 -20.05
N GLY A 42 -0.10 -24.15 -18.99
CA GLY A 42 -0.66 -24.64 -17.73
C GLY A 42 -2.19 -24.75 -17.69
N ARG A 43 -2.91 -24.30 -18.72
CA ARG A 43 -4.39 -24.12 -18.72
C ARG A 43 -4.90 -23.30 -17.52
N VAL A 44 -4.04 -22.46 -16.94
CA VAL A 44 -4.40 -21.58 -15.82
C VAL A 44 -4.91 -20.28 -16.43
N PRO A 45 -6.20 -19.92 -16.29
CA PRO A 45 -6.83 -18.80 -17.01
C PRO A 45 -6.50 -17.45 -16.37
N ILE A 46 -5.25 -17.23 -15.97
CA ILE A 46 -4.82 -16.00 -15.28
C ILE A 46 -3.94 -15.19 -16.23
N MET A 47 -4.54 -14.21 -16.88
CA MET A 47 -3.86 -13.28 -17.78
C MET A 47 -3.01 -12.27 -17.00
N PRO A 48 -1.95 -11.69 -17.60
CA PRO A 48 -1.12 -10.67 -16.97
C PRO A 48 -1.93 -9.49 -16.40
N GLU A 49 -2.99 -9.08 -17.10
CA GLU A 49 -3.90 -8.02 -16.66
C GLU A 49 -4.65 -8.42 -15.38
N THR A 50 -5.07 -9.67 -15.29
CA THR A 50 -5.69 -10.25 -14.08
C THR A 50 -4.71 -10.21 -12.91
N ILE A 51 -3.46 -10.64 -13.11
CA ILE A 51 -2.43 -10.62 -12.07
C ILE A 51 -2.12 -9.19 -11.62
N ALA A 52 -1.93 -8.26 -12.56
CA ALA A 52 -1.68 -6.86 -12.24
C ALA A 52 -2.86 -6.25 -11.44
N ASN A 53 -4.09 -6.56 -11.83
CA ASN A 53 -5.29 -6.11 -11.11
C ASN A 53 -5.41 -6.76 -9.72
N MET A 54 -5.01 -8.02 -9.55
CA MET A 54 -4.96 -8.68 -8.24
C MET A 54 -3.99 -7.97 -7.30
N TYR A 55 -2.76 -7.68 -7.76
CA TYR A 55 -1.79 -6.93 -6.98
C TYR A 55 -2.30 -5.53 -6.62
N TYR A 56 -2.91 -4.83 -7.59
CA TYR A 56 -3.50 -3.52 -7.36
C TYR A 56 -4.61 -3.55 -6.29
N ARG A 57 -5.58 -4.46 -6.43
CA ARG A 57 -6.68 -4.60 -5.46
C ARG A 57 -6.20 -5.00 -4.08
N ALA A 58 -5.20 -5.89 -4.01
CA ALA A 58 -4.58 -6.27 -2.76
C ALA A 58 -3.85 -5.09 -2.10
N ALA A 59 -3.16 -4.24 -2.87
CA ALA A 59 -2.56 -3.01 -2.36
C ALA A 59 -3.61 -2.06 -1.78
N ILE A 60 -4.71 -1.82 -2.50
CA ILE A 60 -5.83 -0.99 -2.01
C ILE A 60 -6.40 -1.54 -0.70
N SER A 61 -6.56 -2.86 -0.60
CA SER A 61 -7.03 -3.52 0.64
C SER A 61 -6.10 -3.23 1.82
N ASP A 62 -4.78 -3.33 1.61
CA ASP A 62 -3.80 -3.07 2.66
C ASP A 62 -3.75 -1.60 3.08
N ILE A 63 -3.91 -0.67 2.12
CA ILE A 63 -4.05 0.77 2.40
C ILE A 63 -5.26 1.04 3.30
N LYS A 64 -6.43 0.47 2.95
CA LYS A 64 -7.66 0.61 3.76
C LYS A 64 -7.48 0.04 5.16
N LYS A 65 -6.83 -1.12 5.29
CA LYS A 65 -6.52 -1.73 6.59
C LYS A 65 -5.55 -0.89 7.42
N ALA A 66 -4.52 -0.31 6.79
CA ALA A 66 -3.57 0.56 7.45
C ALA A 66 -4.26 1.82 7.97
N ARG A 67 -5.05 2.50 7.12
CA ARG A 67 -5.83 3.67 7.50
C ARG A 67 -6.73 3.40 8.71
N LYS A 68 -7.54 2.33 8.65
CA LYS A 68 -8.42 1.93 9.76
C LYS A 68 -7.67 1.65 11.07
N LYS A 69 -6.42 1.17 10.99
CA LYS A 69 -5.58 0.98 12.18
C LYS A 69 -5.08 2.31 12.74
N LEU A 70 -4.70 3.25 11.87
CA LEU A 70 -4.24 4.58 12.29
C LEU A 70 -5.38 5.40 12.89
N GLU A 71 -6.57 5.36 12.29
CA GLU A 71 -7.80 5.98 12.84
C GLU A 71 -8.05 5.49 14.28
N LYS A 72 -7.99 4.17 14.51
CA LYS A 72 -8.13 3.59 15.85
C LYS A 72 -7.03 3.99 16.84
N ILE A 73 -5.81 4.25 16.36
CA ILE A 73 -4.73 4.71 17.23
C ILE A 73 -5.02 6.15 17.65
N LEU A 74 -5.46 6.99 16.71
CA LEU A 74 -5.82 8.39 16.95
C LEU A 74 -6.97 8.52 17.97
N GLU A 75 -7.95 7.61 17.95
CA GLU A 75 -9.11 7.63 18.86
C GLU A 75 -8.80 7.14 20.28
N VAL A 76 -7.85 6.21 20.45
CA VAL A 76 -7.71 5.43 21.70
C VAL A 76 -6.42 5.77 22.46
N GLU A 77 -5.42 6.33 21.79
CA GLU A 77 -4.10 6.53 22.39
C GLU A 77 -3.95 7.94 22.96
N GLU A 78 -4.20 8.09 24.26
CA GLU A 78 -4.09 9.36 25.00
C GLU A 78 -2.63 9.85 25.15
N SER A 79 -1.65 8.98 24.90
CA SER A 79 -0.22 9.28 25.03
C SER A 79 0.39 10.02 23.83
N LEU A 80 -0.40 10.32 22.80
CA LEU A 80 0.07 11.04 21.61
C LEU A 80 0.21 12.53 21.92
N ASN A 81 1.41 13.08 21.73
CA ASN A 81 1.61 14.52 21.78
C ASN A 81 1.05 15.21 20.52
N ALA A 82 0.98 16.55 20.53
CA ALA A 82 0.41 17.34 19.44
C ALA A 82 1.06 17.06 18.07
N ASP A 83 2.39 16.99 18.02
CA ASP A 83 3.13 16.74 16.78
C ASP A 83 2.82 15.35 16.20
N MET A 84 2.77 14.33 17.06
CA MET A 84 2.42 12.96 16.66
C MET A 84 0.98 12.87 16.15
N LEU A 85 0.05 13.59 16.77
CA LEU A 85 -1.34 13.67 16.33
C LEU A 85 -1.44 14.30 14.93
N ASP A 86 -0.71 15.38 14.68
CA ASP A 86 -0.74 16.06 13.39
C ASP A 86 -0.14 15.21 12.27
N VAL A 87 1.00 14.54 12.53
CA VAL A 87 1.59 13.58 11.57
C VAL A 87 0.61 12.44 11.29
N LEU A 88 -0.05 11.89 12.31
CA LEU A 88 -1.03 10.81 12.12
C LEU A 88 -2.25 11.27 11.29
N ARG A 89 -2.77 12.45 11.57
CA ARG A 89 -3.88 13.05 10.80
C ARG A 89 -3.50 13.26 9.34
N GLU A 90 -2.30 13.77 9.08
CA GLU A 90 -1.81 13.96 7.72
C GLU A 90 -1.67 12.61 7.00
N VAL A 91 -1.09 11.59 7.63
CA VAL A 91 -1.00 10.24 7.03
C VAL A 91 -2.40 9.69 6.72
N ILE A 92 -3.35 9.79 7.66
CA ILE A 92 -4.73 9.33 7.43
C ILE A 92 -5.36 10.07 6.24
N TRP A 93 -5.17 11.39 6.14
CA TRP A 93 -5.67 12.18 5.02
C TRP A 93 -5.06 11.75 3.68
N ILE A 94 -3.74 11.54 3.63
CA ILE A 94 -3.04 11.04 2.43
C ILE A 94 -3.66 9.69 2.01
N LEU A 95 -3.76 8.73 2.93
CA LEU A 95 -4.31 7.40 2.64
C LEU A 95 -5.79 7.44 2.24
N SER A 96 -6.56 8.40 2.74
CA SER A 96 -7.96 8.61 2.38
C SER A 96 -8.13 9.05 0.93
N SER A 97 -7.17 9.81 0.42
CA SER A 97 -7.17 10.30 -0.96
C SER A 97 -6.42 9.39 -1.93
N CYS A 98 -5.85 8.26 -1.49
CA CYS A 98 -5.10 7.36 -2.35
C CYS A 98 -5.96 6.63 -3.40
N GLU A 99 -7.22 6.35 -3.08
CA GLU A 99 -8.11 5.60 -4.00
C GLU A 99 -8.52 6.48 -5.19
N GLY A 100 -8.36 5.95 -6.41
CA GLY A 100 -8.67 6.67 -7.66
C GLY A 100 -7.52 7.48 -8.24
N LYS A 101 -6.37 7.58 -7.55
CA LYS A 101 -5.14 8.14 -8.11
C LYS A 101 -4.47 7.16 -9.08
N ASP A 102 -3.63 7.69 -9.98
CA ASP A 102 -2.76 6.85 -10.78
C ASP A 102 -1.66 6.19 -9.91
N LEU A 103 -1.07 5.10 -10.44
CA LEU A 103 -0.09 4.29 -9.72
C LEU A 103 1.13 5.08 -9.23
N ILE A 104 1.59 6.09 -9.99
CA ILE A 104 2.79 6.85 -9.63
C ILE A 104 2.46 7.73 -8.41
N ARG A 105 1.34 8.46 -8.46
CA ARG A 105 0.89 9.28 -7.33
C ARG A 105 0.65 8.45 -6.08
N MET A 106 -0.02 7.30 -6.23
CA MET A 106 -0.23 6.37 -5.11
C MET A 106 1.09 5.91 -4.48
N ARG A 107 2.10 5.58 -5.30
CA ARG A 107 3.42 5.17 -4.79
C ARG A 107 4.09 6.29 -4.00
N MET A 108 4.06 7.51 -4.50
CA MET A 108 4.64 8.68 -3.81
C MET A 108 3.95 8.93 -2.46
N ASP A 109 2.62 8.84 -2.44
CA ASP A 109 1.81 9.00 -1.23
C ASP A 109 2.15 7.93 -0.17
N LEU A 110 2.30 6.67 -0.60
CA LEU A 110 2.72 5.58 0.29
C LEU A 110 4.14 5.79 0.82
N GLU A 111 5.08 6.17 -0.04
CA GLU A 111 6.46 6.40 0.37
C GLU A 111 6.56 7.55 1.39
N LYS A 112 5.84 8.66 1.15
CA LYS A 112 5.69 9.76 2.11
C LYS A 112 5.11 9.25 3.44
N SER A 113 4.00 8.51 3.39
CA SER A 113 3.32 7.98 4.58
C SER A 113 4.20 7.03 5.39
N ILE A 114 4.94 6.14 4.72
CA ILE A 114 5.87 5.20 5.37
C ILE A 114 6.99 5.96 6.09
N ARG A 115 7.58 6.98 5.44
CA ARG A 115 8.60 7.83 6.06
C ARG A 115 8.06 8.55 7.29
N MET A 116 6.89 9.17 7.17
CA MET A 116 6.23 9.87 8.28
C MET A 116 5.98 8.96 9.48
N LEU A 117 5.42 7.76 9.26
CA LEU A 117 5.23 6.79 10.34
C LEU A 117 6.56 6.25 10.90
N GLY A 118 7.62 6.23 10.10
CA GLY A 118 8.97 5.86 10.55
C GLY A 118 9.56 6.86 11.55
N MET A 119 9.27 8.15 11.38
CA MET A 119 9.71 9.20 12.30
C MET A 119 8.96 9.15 13.65
N LEU A 120 7.76 8.58 13.69
CA LEU A 120 6.97 8.43 14.92
C LEU A 120 7.33 7.18 15.75
N ALA A 121 8.14 6.28 15.21
CA ALA A 121 8.46 4.98 15.80
C ALA A 121 9.94 4.83 16.19
N GLY A 122 10.73 5.90 16.06
CA GLY A 122 12.10 6.01 16.57
C GLY A 122 12.12 6.85 17.83
#